data_AF-A0A2P5BJH0-F1
#
_entry.id   AF-A0A2P5BJH0-F1
#
_cell.length_a   1.000
_cell.length_b   1.000
_cell.length_c   1.000
_cell.angle_alpha   90.00
_cell.angle_beta   90.00
_cell.angle_gamma   90.00
#
_symmetry.space_group_name_H-M   'P 1'
#
loop_
_entity.id
_entity.type
_entity.pdbx_description
1 polymer ?
#
loop_
_entity_poly.entity_id
_entity_poly.type
_entity_poly.pdbx_seq_one_letter_code
_entity_poly.pdbx_strand_id
1 'polypeptide(L)'
;MVIGSSLRAPPSTLRSMAKTKTPESTPPSKGKEKVDFSKKRKVSFEDVPASSPPPQPSQPASTPEPPTEAATPLELTLADKGDELFALLNQLPEKAGMSAAFIDRFTSEEGWERMKRRSAKVVFGSAMRMLANTVATAVLIHDPILECLEKAEKVDEITQAFENSEKAWEEERMTFHSEKQQMFEDLAKERLAKENLKEKVKELEKVVSEYQDRMREATTEAVHKAIEEFKATEVKELEDKASDIASSTIIFNIFCEHPDFDFSILGEDVVELVQSWKEDTTKAGDDGASPSKLYS
;
A
#
# COMPACT_ATOMS: atom_id res chain seq x y z
N MET A 1 7.33 -30.56 52.20
CA MET A 1 8.08 -29.71 53.15
C MET A 1 8.74 -28.60 52.33
N VAL A 2 8.28 -27.35 52.54
CA VAL A 2 8.92 -26.03 52.25
C VAL A 2 9.39 -25.79 50.80
N ILE A 3 8.62 -25.13 49.90
CA ILE A 3 8.42 -23.67 49.67
C ILE A 3 9.72 -22.85 49.57
N GLY A 4 9.94 -22.18 48.44
CA GLY A 4 10.97 -21.15 48.31
C GLY A 4 11.08 -20.52 46.93
N SER A 5 10.10 -19.68 46.58
CA SER A 5 10.14 -18.76 45.44
C SER A 5 11.35 -17.82 45.49
N SER A 6 11.96 -17.52 44.34
CA SER A 6 12.79 -16.32 44.22
C SER A 6 12.60 -15.66 42.85
N LEU A 7 11.79 -14.61 42.87
CA LEU A 7 11.69 -13.55 41.87
C LEU A 7 13.00 -12.76 41.86
N ARG A 8 13.60 -12.55 40.68
CA ARG A 8 14.58 -11.48 40.50
C ARG A 8 14.57 -10.93 39.08
N ALA A 9 13.87 -9.82 38.90
CA ALA A 9 14.13 -8.87 37.81
C ALA A 9 15.14 -7.82 38.30
N PRO A 10 15.96 -7.26 37.41
CA PRO A 10 16.33 -5.85 37.52
C PRO A 10 16.46 -5.17 36.13
N PRO A 11 16.75 -3.87 36.06
CA PRO A 11 15.86 -2.76 36.39
C PRO A 11 15.59 -1.87 35.15
N SER A 12 14.41 -1.26 35.12
CA SER A 12 14.06 -0.17 34.22
C SER A 12 14.95 1.06 34.47
N THR A 13 15.76 1.44 33.48
CA THR A 13 16.44 2.74 33.48
C THR A 13 15.59 3.75 32.71
N LEU A 14 14.87 4.55 33.47
CA LEU A 14 14.37 5.86 33.09
C LEU A 14 15.54 6.74 32.63
N ARG A 15 15.61 7.08 31.34
CA ARG A 15 16.35 8.25 30.89
C ARG A 15 15.43 9.20 30.12
N SER A 16 15.22 10.33 30.77
CA SER A 16 14.38 11.43 30.38
C SER A 16 15.05 12.33 29.34
N MET A 17 14.20 12.94 28.50
CA MET A 17 14.34 14.25 27.85
C MET A 17 15.28 14.41 26.64
N ALA A 18 14.66 14.65 25.48
CA ALA A 18 15.06 15.73 24.59
C ALA A 18 13.83 16.29 23.85
N LYS A 19 13.53 17.56 24.11
CA LYS A 19 12.59 18.41 23.38
C LYS A 19 13.18 18.80 22.03
N THR A 20 12.47 18.54 20.93
CA THR A 20 12.64 19.25 19.65
C THR A 20 11.24 19.49 19.07
N LYS A 21 10.63 20.63 19.37
CA LYS A 21 10.49 21.78 18.47
C LYS A 21 9.75 21.46 17.17
N THR A 22 8.44 21.66 17.23
CA THR A 22 7.52 22.06 16.16
C THR A 22 8.11 23.14 15.26
N PRO A 23 7.94 23.04 13.94
CA PRO A 23 7.74 24.21 13.09
C PRO A 23 6.27 24.26 12.64
N GLU A 24 5.59 25.24 13.21
CA GLU A 24 4.31 25.76 12.75
C GLU A 24 4.60 26.62 11.51
N SER A 25 4.04 26.24 10.36
CA SER A 25 3.98 27.13 9.20
C SER A 25 2.60 27.04 8.56
N THR A 26 1.74 27.98 8.92
CA THR A 26 0.54 28.39 8.19
C THR A 26 0.93 28.90 6.78
N PRO A 27 0.10 28.69 5.73
CA PRO A 27 0.53 28.85 4.34
C PRO A 27 0.34 30.29 3.82
N PRO A 28 1.14 30.75 2.85
CA PRO A 28 0.79 31.92 2.07
C PRO A 28 -0.04 31.55 0.84
N SER A 29 -1.18 32.21 0.73
CA SER A 29 -2.07 32.25 -0.43
C SER A 29 -1.45 32.97 -1.65
N LYS A 30 -1.99 32.65 -2.84
CA LYS A 30 -1.95 33.37 -4.12
C LYS A 30 -0.76 33.09 -5.05
N GLY A 31 -0.96 32.12 -5.93
CA GLY A 31 -0.37 32.06 -7.27
C GLY A 31 -1.35 31.38 -8.21
N LYS A 32 -1.96 32.15 -9.12
CA LYS A 32 -2.87 31.62 -10.15
C LYS A 32 -2.03 30.92 -11.21
N GLU A 33 -2.23 29.62 -11.39
CA GLU A 33 -1.90 28.96 -12.66
C GLU A 33 -3.11 28.13 -13.09
N LYS A 34 -3.71 28.55 -14.21
CA LYS A 34 -4.81 27.84 -14.85
C LYS A 34 -4.20 26.72 -15.69
N VAL A 35 -4.27 25.48 -15.21
CA VAL A 35 -4.09 24.31 -16.06
C VAL A 35 -5.47 23.72 -16.36
N ASP A 36 -5.84 23.81 -17.64
CA ASP A 36 -7.08 23.29 -18.20
C ASP A 36 -6.93 21.78 -18.46
N PHE A 37 -7.54 20.96 -17.60
CA PHE A 37 -7.65 19.50 -17.81
C PHE A 37 -9.07 19.14 -18.27
N SER A 38 -9.42 19.59 -19.47
CA SER A 38 -10.66 19.17 -20.15
C SER A 38 -10.33 18.36 -21.40
N LYS A 39 -9.84 17.12 -21.23
CA LYS A 39 -9.86 16.12 -22.31
C LYS A 39 -10.37 14.78 -21.82
N LYS A 40 -11.70 14.70 -21.70
CA LYS A 40 -12.42 13.44 -21.56
C LYS A 40 -12.28 12.66 -22.86
N ARG A 41 -11.48 11.59 -22.86
CA ARG A 41 -11.48 10.59 -23.93
C ARG A 41 -12.71 9.71 -23.73
N LYS A 42 -13.67 9.84 -24.63
CA LYS A 42 -14.72 8.83 -24.88
C LYS A 42 -14.02 7.53 -25.26
N VAL A 43 -14.13 6.51 -24.42
CA VAL A 43 -13.82 5.12 -24.81
C VAL A 43 -15.11 4.57 -25.38
N SER A 44 -15.17 4.38 -26.70
CA SER A 44 -16.16 3.51 -27.32
C SER A 44 -15.69 2.07 -27.13
N PHE A 45 -16.60 1.21 -26.67
CA PHE A 45 -16.43 -0.24 -26.71
C PHE A 45 -16.81 -0.67 -28.13
N GLU A 46 -15.84 -1.17 -28.88
CA GLU A 46 -16.09 -1.85 -30.15
C GLU A 46 -16.38 -3.34 -29.85
N ASP A 47 -17.39 -3.87 -30.52
CA ASP A 47 -17.92 -5.22 -30.38
C ASP A 47 -16.90 -6.33 -30.65
N VAL A 48 -17.06 -7.43 -29.89
CA VAL A 48 -16.34 -8.70 -30.03
C VAL A 48 -16.86 -9.47 -31.25
N PRO A 49 -16.03 -9.89 -32.20
CA PRO A 49 -16.34 -11.03 -33.04
C PRO A 49 -15.79 -12.31 -32.39
N ALA A 50 -16.69 -13.29 -32.26
CA ALA A 50 -16.37 -14.63 -31.79
C ALA A 50 -15.42 -15.39 -32.74
N SER A 51 -14.54 -16.18 -32.13
CA SER A 51 -13.87 -17.37 -32.64
C SER A 51 -12.73 -17.20 -33.66
N SER A 52 -11.53 -17.60 -33.23
CA SER A 52 -10.44 -18.05 -34.11
C SER A 52 -9.66 -19.19 -33.42
N PRO A 53 -9.13 -20.17 -34.18
CA PRO A 53 -8.64 -21.45 -33.66
C PRO A 53 -7.24 -21.32 -33.02
N PRO A 54 -6.80 -22.32 -32.22
CA PRO A 54 -5.57 -22.20 -31.43
C PRO A 54 -4.32 -22.19 -32.33
N PRO A 55 -3.26 -21.45 -31.96
CA PRO A 55 -2.06 -21.35 -32.79
C PRO A 55 -1.26 -22.65 -32.77
N GLN A 56 -0.86 -23.12 -33.96
CA GLN A 56 0.09 -24.21 -34.16
C GLN A 56 1.52 -23.80 -33.75
N PRO A 57 2.37 -24.76 -33.34
CA PRO A 57 3.72 -24.48 -32.87
C PRO A 57 4.67 -24.26 -34.06
N SER A 58 5.26 -23.07 -34.14
CA SER A 58 6.29 -22.75 -35.14
C SER A 58 7.69 -22.83 -34.50
N GLN A 59 8.58 -23.55 -35.17
CA GLN A 59 10.01 -23.66 -34.88
C GLN A 59 10.79 -22.36 -35.22
N PRO A 60 12.04 -22.21 -34.74
CA PRO A 60 12.62 -20.92 -34.40
C PRO A 60 13.36 -20.27 -35.59
N ALA A 61 13.19 -18.97 -35.74
CA ALA A 61 14.02 -18.14 -36.60
C ALA A 61 14.50 -16.89 -35.84
N SER A 62 15.81 -16.86 -35.62
CA SER A 62 16.73 -15.71 -35.61
C SER A 62 16.37 -14.44 -34.83
N THR A 63 17.04 -14.32 -33.67
CA THR A 63 17.78 -13.14 -33.15
C THR A 63 17.27 -11.72 -33.41
N PRO A 64 17.05 -10.93 -32.34
CA PRO A 64 17.36 -9.51 -32.30
C PRO A 64 18.72 -9.23 -31.61
N GLU A 65 19.53 -8.38 -32.23
CA GLU A 65 20.76 -7.80 -31.68
C GLU A 65 20.51 -7.06 -30.35
N PRO A 66 21.44 -7.10 -29.38
CA PRO A 66 21.36 -6.32 -28.15
C PRO A 66 21.94 -4.90 -28.33
N PRO A 67 21.52 -3.94 -27.49
CA PRO A 67 21.94 -2.54 -27.61
C PRO A 67 23.39 -2.32 -27.17
N THR A 68 24.02 -1.43 -27.94
CA THR A 68 25.36 -0.86 -27.84
C THR A 68 25.67 -0.22 -26.48
N GLU A 69 26.70 -0.76 -25.83
CA GLU A 69 27.82 -0.05 -25.20
C GLU A 69 27.58 0.81 -23.93
N ALA A 70 27.91 0.19 -22.78
CA ALA A 70 28.85 0.75 -21.82
C ALA A 70 29.58 -0.42 -21.12
N ALA A 71 30.29 -1.22 -21.92
CA ALA A 71 31.25 -2.19 -21.42
C ALA A 71 32.60 -1.48 -21.31
N THR A 72 33.10 -1.35 -20.09
CA THR A 72 34.48 -0.97 -19.83
C THR A 72 35.41 -1.87 -20.66
N PRO A 73 36.29 -1.33 -21.51
CA PRO A 73 37.26 -2.15 -22.24
C PRO A 73 38.40 -2.49 -21.27
N LEU A 74 38.18 -3.45 -20.38
CA LEU A 74 39.22 -3.98 -19.50
C LEU A 74 39.61 -5.42 -19.85
N GLU A 75 39.14 -5.92 -20.99
CA GLU A 75 39.34 -7.30 -21.43
C GLU A 75 39.82 -7.35 -22.90
N LEU A 76 40.93 -6.69 -23.23
CA LEU A 76 41.53 -6.84 -24.56
C LEU A 76 43.07 -6.78 -24.60
N THR A 77 43.74 -6.91 -23.45
CA THR A 77 45.22 -6.85 -23.38
C THR A 77 45.85 -7.80 -22.37
N LEU A 78 45.09 -8.75 -21.81
CA LEU A 78 45.61 -9.69 -20.81
C LEU A 78 45.96 -11.07 -21.39
N ALA A 79 45.14 -11.58 -22.30
CA ALA A 79 45.37 -12.87 -22.97
C ALA A 79 46.65 -12.85 -23.84
N ASP A 80 46.82 -11.80 -24.66
CA ASP A 80 47.91 -11.67 -25.63
C ASP A 80 49.31 -11.67 -25.00
N LYS A 81 49.46 -11.05 -23.82
CA LYS A 81 50.73 -11.01 -23.07
C LYS A 81 51.03 -12.29 -22.29
N GLY A 82 49.98 -13.00 -21.86
CA GLY A 82 50.14 -14.32 -21.23
C GLY A 82 50.74 -15.32 -22.22
N ASP A 83 50.17 -15.36 -23.43
CA ASP A 83 50.61 -16.24 -24.50
C ASP A 83 52.05 -15.93 -24.96
N GLU A 84 52.44 -14.64 -25.00
CA GLU A 84 53.82 -14.21 -25.29
C GLU A 84 54.83 -14.68 -24.22
N LEU A 85 54.47 -14.57 -22.94
CA LEU A 85 55.31 -15.03 -21.84
C LEU A 85 55.44 -16.56 -21.81
N PHE A 86 54.34 -17.29 -22.06
CA PHE A 86 54.40 -18.75 -22.22
C PHE A 86 55.24 -19.15 -23.44
N ALA A 87 55.16 -18.42 -24.55
CA ALA A 87 56.01 -18.64 -25.72
C ALA A 87 57.49 -18.39 -25.41
N LEU A 88 57.82 -17.34 -24.65
CA LEU A 88 59.19 -17.03 -24.22
C LEU A 88 59.74 -18.10 -23.26
N LEU A 89 58.93 -18.56 -22.30
CA LEU A 89 59.27 -19.64 -21.38
C LEU A 89 59.47 -20.97 -22.12
N ASN A 90 58.67 -21.26 -23.15
CA ASN A 90 58.81 -22.47 -23.97
C ASN A 90 60.05 -22.44 -24.90
N GLN A 91 60.55 -21.25 -25.27
CA GLN A 91 61.82 -21.09 -26.00
C GLN A 91 63.06 -21.17 -25.08
N LEU A 92 62.87 -21.02 -23.78
CA LEU A 92 63.95 -21.00 -22.81
C LEU A 92 64.71 -22.34 -22.71
N PRO A 93 64.05 -23.53 -22.70
CA PRO A 93 64.71 -24.84 -22.74
C PRO A 93 65.63 -25.06 -23.94
N GLU A 94 65.29 -24.52 -25.11
CA GLU A 94 66.11 -24.68 -26.32
C GLU A 94 67.42 -23.89 -26.26
N LYS A 95 67.36 -22.66 -25.73
CA LYS A 95 68.56 -21.83 -25.50
C LYS A 95 69.33 -22.26 -24.24
N ALA A 96 68.61 -22.66 -23.19
CA ALA A 96 69.18 -23.16 -21.95
C ALA A 96 69.84 -24.52 -22.17
N GLY A 97 69.29 -25.42 -22.99
CA GLY A 97 69.84 -26.75 -23.28
C GLY A 97 71.24 -26.71 -23.93
N MET A 98 71.48 -25.73 -24.81
CA MET A 98 72.81 -25.47 -25.37
C MET A 98 73.79 -24.93 -24.31
N SER A 99 73.31 -24.07 -23.41
CA SER A 99 74.13 -23.55 -22.30
C SER A 99 74.35 -24.58 -21.19
N ALA A 100 73.40 -25.47 -20.93
CA ALA A 100 73.44 -26.49 -19.89
C ALA A 100 74.39 -27.62 -20.31
N ALA A 101 74.33 -28.07 -21.56
CA ALA A 101 75.32 -29.00 -22.11
C ALA A 101 76.73 -28.38 -22.17
N PHE A 102 76.82 -27.06 -22.41
CA PHE A 102 78.09 -26.33 -22.34
C PHE A 102 78.61 -26.24 -20.90
N ILE A 103 77.79 -25.82 -19.95
CA ILE A 103 78.11 -25.72 -18.52
C ILE A 103 78.49 -27.10 -17.98
N ASP A 104 77.71 -28.14 -18.24
CA ASP A 104 77.97 -29.54 -17.85
C ASP A 104 79.31 -30.04 -18.38
N ARG A 105 79.65 -29.69 -19.63
CA ARG A 105 80.95 -30.00 -20.24
C ARG A 105 82.13 -29.28 -19.57
N PHE A 106 81.90 -28.24 -18.77
CA PHE A 106 82.91 -27.53 -17.97
C PHE A 106 82.88 -27.85 -16.48
N THR A 107 81.72 -28.20 -15.93
CA THR A 107 81.51 -28.52 -14.51
C THR A 107 81.62 -30.02 -14.21
N SER A 108 81.58 -30.88 -15.23
CA SER A 108 81.91 -32.31 -15.08
C SER A 108 83.39 -32.53 -14.79
N GLU A 109 83.70 -33.55 -13.99
CA GLU A 109 85.08 -33.90 -13.59
C GLU A 109 86.00 -34.08 -14.81
N GLU A 110 85.52 -34.77 -15.84
CA GLU A 110 86.24 -35.00 -17.11
C GLU A 110 86.45 -33.68 -17.90
N GLY A 111 85.46 -32.79 -17.87
CA GLY A 111 85.55 -31.45 -18.47
C GLY A 111 86.57 -30.56 -17.78
N TRP A 112 86.58 -30.60 -16.45
CA TRP A 112 87.50 -29.89 -15.57
C TRP A 112 88.95 -30.37 -15.73
N GLU A 113 89.18 -31.69 -15.74
CA GLU A 113 90.48 -32.30 -15.98
C GLU A 113 91.05 -31.94 -17.37
N ARG A 114 90.19 -31.98 -18.39
CA ARG A 114 90.56 -31.54 -19.75
C ARG A 114 90.91 -30.06 -19.81
N MET A 115 90.28 -29.24 -18.97
CA MET A 115 90.53 -27.81 -18.90
C MET A 115 91.86 -27.49 -18.20
N LYS A 116 92.20 -28.21 -17.13
CA LYS A 116 93.50 -28.08 -16.42
C LYS A 116 94.72 -28.35 -17.32
N ARG A 117 94.56 -29.15 -18.38
CA ARG A 117 95.62 -29.44 -19.37
C ARG A 117 95.79 -28.35 -20.44
N ARG A 118 94.94 -27.33 -20.47
CA ARG A 118 94.99 -26.23 -21.46
C ARG A 118 95.71 -25.01 -20.90
N SER A 119 96.14 -24.10 -21.78
CA SER A 119 96.77 -22.85 -21.34
C SER A 119 95.79 -21.97 -20.56
N ALA A 120 96.30 -21.26 -19.56
CA ALA A 120 95.49 -20.40 -18.68
C ALA A 120 94.60 -19.41 -19.46
N LYS A 121 95.07 -18.91 -20.61
CA LYS A 121 94.31 -18.03 -21.51
C LYS A 121 93.05 -18.69 -22.07
N VAL A 122 93.13 -19.97 -22.44
CA VAL A 122 91.99 -20.74 -22.96
C VAL A 122 91.01 -21.09 -21.83
N VAL A 123 91.53 -21.47 -20.66
CA VAL A 123 90.74 -21.74 -19.46
C VAL A 123 89.94 -20.51 -19.04
N PHE A 124 90.61 -19.36 -18.90
CA PHE A 124 89.99 -18.09 -18.51
C PHE A 124 88.92 -17.63 -19.51
N GLY A 125 89.23 -17.66 -20.82
CA GLY A 125 88.26 -17.28 -21.84
C GLY A 125 87.02 -18.17 -21.86
N SER A 126 87.18 -19.46 -21.56
CA SER A 126 86.06 -20.40 -21.45
C SER A 126 85.22 -20.17 -20.20
N ALA A 127 85.86 -19.92 -19.06
CA ALA A 127 85.18 -19.59 -17.80
C ALA A 127 84.40 -18.27 -17.90
N MET A 128 84.96 -17.25 -18.52
CA MET A 128 84.26 -15.97 -18.76
C MET A 128 83.03 -16.14 -19.66
N ARG A 129 83.11 -16.98 -20.69
CA ARG A 129 81.96 -17.28 -21.56
C ARG A 129 80.86 -18.05 -20.83
N MET A 130 81.24 -18.99 -19.97
CA MET A 130 80.31 -19.71 -19.09
C MET A 130 79.58 -18.73 -18.17
N LEU A 131 80.33 -17.88 -17.46
CA LEU A 131 79.75 -16.85 -16.58
C LEU A 131 78.82 -15.90 -17.34
N ALA A 132 79.24 -15.40 -18.51
CA ALA A 132 78.43 -14.51 -19.33
C ALA A 132 77.11 -15.17 -19.76
N ASN A 133 77.14 -16.45 -20.17
CA ASN A 133 75.94 -17.19 -20.54
C ASN A 133 75.02 -17.45 -19.34
N THR A 134 75.57 -17.81 -18.18
CA THR A 134 74.78 -18.00 -16.95
C THR A 134 74.10 -16.70 -16.50
N VAL A 135 74.83 -15.58 -16.53
CA VAL A 135 74.27 -14.27 -16.21
C VAL A 135 73.21 -13.85 -17.24
N ALA A 136 73.45 -14.07 -18.54
CA ALA A 136 72.45 -13.78 -19.57
C ALA A 136 71.16 -14.58 -19.38
N THR A 137 71.25 -15.88 -19.06
CA THR A 137 70.07 -16.70 -18.75
C THR A 137 69.36 -16.21 -17.49
N ALA A 138 70.09 -15.87 -16.43
CA ALA A 138 69.52 -15.37 -15.18
C ALA A 138 68.79 -14.02 -15.36
N VAL A 139 69.33 -13.12 -16.18
CA VAL A 139 68.68 -11.85 -16.52
C VAL A 139 67.43 -12.08 -17.36
N LEU A 140 67.48 -12.99 -18.34
CA LEU A 140 66.34 -13.29 -19.21
C LEU A 140 65.14 -13.92 -18.49
N ILE A 141 65.35 -14.64 -17.38
CA ILE A 141 64.26 -15.27 -16.61
C ILE A 141 63.68 -14.39 -15.51
N HIS A 142 64.39 -13.34 -15.10
CA HIS A 142 63.99 -12.54 -13.94
C HIS A 142 62.70 -11.74 -14.19
N ASP A 143 62.63 -11.03 -15.32
CA ASP A 143 61.47 -10.18 -15.63
C ASP A 143 60.18 -11.00 -15.85
N PRO A 144 60.19 -12.15 -16.57
CA PRO A 144 59.03 -13.03 -16.66
C PRO A 144 58.56 -13.60 -15.32
N ILE A 145 59.49 -13.94 -14.41
CA ILE A 145 59.13 -14.47 -13.09
C ILE A 145 58.42 -13.40 -12.24
N LEU A 146 58.91 -12.16 -12.28
CA LEU A 146 58.25 -11.05 -11.58
C LEU A 146 56.84 -10.78 -12.14
N GLU A 147 56.68 -10.79 -13.46
CA GLU A 147 55.35 -10.65 -14.08
C GLU A 147 54.40 -11.79 -13.69
N CYS A 148 54.90 -13.03 -13.61
CA CYS A 148 54.13 -14.17 -13.12
C CYS A 148 53.70 -14.00 -11.65
N LEU A 149 54.58 -13.49 -10.78
CA LEU A 149 54.26 -13.23 -9.38
C LEU A 149 53.19 -12.14 -9.23
N GLU A 150 53.30 -11.05 -9.99
CA GLU A 150 52.29 -9.99 -10.01
C GLU A 150 50.92 -10.50 -10.52
N LYS A 151 50.93 -11.35 -11.55
CA LYS A 151 49.70 -11.99 -12.06
C LYS A 151 49.09 -12.95 -11.04
N ALA A 152 49.92 -13.69 -10.28
CA ALA A 152 49.44 -14.58 -9.23
C ALA A 152 48.76 -13.79 -8.09
N GLU A 153 49.33 -12.66 -7.67
CA GLU A 153 48.71 -11.76 -6.69
C GLU A 153 47.33 -11.27 -7.16
N LYS A 154 47.19 -10.89 -8.43
CA LYS A 154 45.89 -10.53 -9.02
C LYS A 154 44.88 -11.67 -9.00
N VAL A 155 45.32 -12.92 -9.18
CA VAL A 155 44.44 -14.09 -9.08
C VAL A 155 43.93 -14.28 -7.66
N ASP A 156 44.77 -14.06 -6.64
CA ASP A 156 44.37 -14.11 -5.24
C ASP A 156 43.35 -13.00 -4.91
N GLU A 157 43.57 -11.77 -5.40
CA GLU A 157 42.62 -10.66 -5.26
C GLU A 157 41.27 -10.97 -5.91
N ILE A 158 41.27 -11.53 -7.13
CA ILE A 158 40.06 -11.94 -7.84
C ILE A 158 39.32 -13.05 -7.07
N THR A 159 40.06 -14.02 -6.55
CA THR A 159 39.50 -15.13 -5.76
C THR A 159 38.82 -14.59 -4.50
N GLN A 160 39.48 -13.67 -3.79
CA GLN A 160 38.90 -13.03 -2.62
C GLN A 160 37.66 -12.18 -2.96
N ALA A 161 37.70 -11.43 -4.08
CA ALA A 161 36.55 -10.66 -4.54
C ALA A 161 35.35 -11.57 -4.86
N PHE A 162 35.60 -12.72 -5.47
CA PHE A 162 34.57 -13.71 -5.77
C PHE A 162 33.94 -14.27 -4.50
N GLU A 163 34.74 -14.71 -3.53
CA GLU A 163 34.24 -15.24 -2.25
C GLU A 163 33.43 -14.19 -1.47
N ASN A 164 33.89 -12.94 -1.45
CA ASN A 164 33.14 -11.83 -0.84
C ASN A 164 31.80 -11.59 -1.56
N SER A 165 31.77 -11.68 -2.89
CA SER A 165 30.55 -11.48 -3.68
C SER A 165 29.54 -12.62 -3.49
N GLU A 166 30.02 -13.87 -3.39
CA GLU A 166 29.20 -15.04 -3.12
C GLU A 166 28.55 -14.92 -1.75
N LYS A 167 29.32 -14.55 -0.74
CA LYS A 167 28.81 -14.30 0.62
C LYS A 167 27.76 -13.18 0.65
N ALA A 168 28.02 -12.06 -0.04
CA ALA A 168 27.05 -10.95 -0.10
C ALA A 168 25.74 -11.38 -0.78
N TRP A 169 25.83 -12.18 -1.85
CA TRP A 169 24.66 -12.72 -2.53
C TRP A 169 23.86 -13.71 -1.66
N GLU A 170 24.54 -14.56 -0.88
CA GLU A 170 23.85 -15.44 0.09
C GLU A 170 23.12 -14.64 1.16
N GLU A 171 23.72 -13.59 1.71
CA GLU A 171 23.10 -12.69 2.68
C GLU A 171 21.86 -12.00 2.07
N GLU A 172 21.95 -11.50 0.84
CA GLU A 172 20.82 -10.90 0.12
C GLU A 172 19.69 -11.92 -0.11
N ARG A 173 20.01 -13.17 -0.46
CA ARG A 173 19.00 -14.22 -0.60
C ARG A 173 18.28 -14.54 0.70
N MET A 174 19.02 -14.59 1.81
CA MET A 174 18.46 -14.87 3.13
C MET A 174 17.54 -13.74 3.59
N THR A 175 17.97 -12.48 3.39
CA THR A 175 17.13 -11.31 3.69
C THR A 175 15.87 -11.28 2.83
N PHE A 176 15.99 -11.47 1.52
CA PHE A 176 14.84 -11.56 0.61
C PHE A 176 13.84 -12.65 1.03
N HIS A 177 14.33 -13.84 1.42
CA HIS A 177 13.46 -14.92 1.87
C HIS A 177 12.75 -14.56 3.18
N SER A 178 13.44 -13.93 4.12
CA SER A 178 12.87 -13.46 5.38
C SER A 178 11.80 -12.38 5.14
N GLU A 179 12.06 -11.40 4.28
CA GLU A 179 11.09 -10.37 3.90
C GLU A 179 9.85 -10.97 3.23
N LYS A 180 10.07 -11.93 2.32
CA LYS A 180 8.98 -12.66 1.67
C LYS A 180 8.11 -13.41 2.68
N GLN A 181 8.72 -14.07 3.66
CA GLN A 181 7.99 -14.74 4.74
C GLN A 181 7.18 -13.74 5.56
N GLN A 182 7.80 -12.64 5.98
CA GLN A 182 7.14 -11.57 6.74
C GLN A 182 5.92 -11.01 5.99
N MET A 183 6.06 -10.75 4.69
CA MET A 183 4.94 -10.28 3.87
C MET A 183 3.76 -11.27 3.85
N PHE A 184 4.02 -12.59 3.80
CA PHE A 184 2.95 -13.58 3.86
C PHE A 184 2.25 -13.63 5.22
N GLU A 185 3.00 -13.48 6.32
CA GLU A 185 2.42 -13.41 7.66
C GLU A 185 1.53 -12.17 7.82
N ASP A 186 1.99 -11.02 7.33
CA ASP A 186 1.22 -9.78 7.41
C ASP A 186 -0.01 -9.81 6.49
N LEU A 187 0.10 -10.42 5.31
CA LEU A 187 -1.06 -10.67 4.44
C LEU A 187 -2.09 -11.58 5.11
N ALA A 188 -1.65 -12.60 5.85
CA ALA A 188 -2.55 -13.48 6.60
C ALA A 188 -3.28 -12.73 7.73
N LYS A 189 -2.57 -11.88 8.49
CA LYS A 189 -3.16 -11.03 9.52
C LYS A 189 -4.16 -10.03 8.92
N GLU A 190 -3.83 -9.41 7.80
CA GLU A 190 -4.72 -8.48 7.10
C GLU A 190 -6.00 -9.16 6.64
N ARG A 191 -5.90 -10.36 6.05
CA ARG A 191 -7.08 -11.15 5.64
C ARG A 191 -7.99 -11.48 6.81
N LEU A 192 -7.42 -11.88 7.95
CA LEU A 192 -8.19 -12.16 9.16
C LEU A 192 -8.89 -10.91 9.70
N ALA A 193 -8.19 -9.77 9.75
CA ALA A 193 -8.75 -8.49 10.19
C ALA A 193 -9.89 -8.03 9.27
N LYS A 194 -9.73 -8.22 7.95
CA LYS A 194 -10.76 -7.91 6.95
C LYS A 194 -12.00 -8.78 7.11
N GLU A 195 -11.83 -10.07 7.40
CA GLU A 195 -12.96 -10.98 7.68
C GLU A 195 -13.71 -10.57 8.95
N ASN A 196 -13.00 -10.26 10.03
CA ASN A 196 -13.61 -9.75 11.26
C ASN A 196 -14.39 -8.45 11.03
N LEU A 197 -13.83 -7.53 10.24
CA LEU A 197 -14.52 -6.28 9.90
C LEU A 197 -15.78 -6.54 9.07
N LYS A 198 -15.72 -7.48 8.12
CA LYS A 198 -16.88 -7.88 7.31
C LYS A 198 -18.01 -8.45 8.18
N GLU A 199 -17.68 -9.26 9.19
CA GLU A 199 -18.65 -9.79 10.15
C GLU A 199 -19.31 -8.67 10.95
N LYS A 200 -18.52 -7.71 11.47
CA LYS A 200 -19.05 -6.54 12.19
C LYS A 200 -19.96 -5.66 11.34
N VAL A 201 -19.62 -5.47 10.06
CA VAL A 201 -20.48 -4.73 9.12
C VAL A 201 -21.82 -5.45 8.96
N LYS A 202 -21.82 -6.77 8.80
CA LYS A 202 -23.06 -7.56 8.69
C LYS A 202 -23.90 -7.50 9.97
N GLU A 203 -23.27 -7.54 11.14
CA GLU A 203 -23.96 -7.36 12.41
C GLU A 203 -24.59 -5.96 12.53
N LEU A 204 -23.85 -4.92 12.14
CA LEU A 204 -24.35 -3.55 12.15
C LEU A 204 -25.52 -3.36 11.18
N GLU A 205 -25.44 -3.92 9.97
CA GLU A 205 -26.55 -3.92 8.99
C GLU A 205 -27.81 -4.57 9.57
N LYS A 206 -27.66 -5.69 10.29
CA LYS A 206 -28.77 -6.35 10.99
C LYS A 206 -29.39 -5.42 12.05
N VAL A 207 -28.58 -4.79 12.89
CA VAL A 207 -29.05 -3.87 13.94
C VAL A 207 -29.77 -2.66 13.34
N VAL A 208 -29.25 -2.09 12.24
CA VAL A 208 -29.90 -0.96 11.55
C VAL A 208 -31.26 -1.37 10.99
N SER A 209 -31.36 -2.56 10.40
CA SER A 209 -32.62 -3.09 9.88
C SER A 209 -33.66 -3.28 11.01
N GLU A 210 -33.26 -3.93 12.11
CA GLU A 210 -34.13 -4.11 13.28
C GLU A 210 -34.55 -2.79 13.94
N TYR A 211 -33.68 -1.78 13.92
CA TYR A 211 -34.02 -0.44 14.42
C TYR A 211 -35.06 0.24 13.52
N GLN A 212 -34.89 0.16 12.19
CA GLN A 212 -35.87 0.69 11.24
C GLN A 212 -37.25 0.05 11.40
N ASP A 213 -37.30 -1.27 11.59
CA ASP A 213 -38.56 -1.99 11.78
C ASP A 213 -39.24 -1.58 13.09
N ARG A 214 -38.49 -1.52 14.20
CA ARG A 214 -39.01 -1.05 15.50
C ARG A 214 -39.51 0.38 15.44
N MET A 215 -38.79 1.27 14.75
CA MET A 215 -39.22 2.66 14.57
C MET A 215 -40.52 2.75 13.78
N ARG A 216 -40.68 1.93 12.73
CA ARG A 216 -41.91 1.86 11.95
C ARG A 216 -43.08 1.36 12.80
N GLU A 217 -42.87 0.27 13.53
CA GLU A 217 -43.87 -0.30 14.44
C GLU A 217 -44.31 0.71 15.50
N ALA A 218 -43.36 1.35 16.19
CA ALA A 218 -43.66 2.40 17.17
C ALA A 218 -44.41 3.58 16.56
N THR A 219 -44.06 3.98 15.32
CA THR A 219 -44.77 5.04 14.61
C THR A 219 -46.22 4.62 14.29
N THR A 220 -46.43 3.40 13.81
CA THR A 220 -47.78 2.89 13.51
C THR A 220 -48.62 2.74 14.77
N GLU A 221 -48.04 2.29 15.88
CA GLU A 221 -48.72 2.19 17.17
C GLU A 221 -49.10 3.56 17.72
N ALA A 222 -48.18 4.54 17.67
CA ALA A 222 -48.45 5.91 18.09
C ALA A 222 -49.55 6.57 17.24
N VAL A 223 -49.55 6.37 15.92
CA VAL A 223 -50.60 6.87 15.01
C VAL A 223 -51.95 6.23 15.32
N HIS A 224 -52.01 4.90 15.48
CA HIS A 224 -53.26 4.23 15.87
C HIS A 224 -53.79 4.74 17.21
N LYS A 225 -52.91 4.88 18.22
CA LYS A 225 -53.30 5.40 19.52
C LYS A 225 -53.85 6.83 19.42
N ALA A 226 -53.20 7.71 18.67
CA ALA A 226 -53.68 9.08 18.46
C ALA A 226 -55.05 9.13 17.76
N ILE A 227 -55.28 8.24 16.78
CA ILE A 227 -56.59 8.14 16.09
C ILE A 227 -57.69 7.70 17.06
N GLU A 228 -57.44 6.70 17.91
CA GLU A 228 -58.42 6.24 18.88
C GLU A 228 -58.69 7.29 19.98
N GLU A 229 -57.66 7.99 20.45
CA GLU A 229 -57.82 9.12 21.39
C GLU A 229 -58.64 10.27 20.78
N PHE A 230 -58.39 10.62 19.51
CA PHE A 230 -59.17 11.63 18.77
C PHE A 230 -60.65 11.25 18.63
N LYS A 231 -60.94 9.98 18.31
CA LYS A 231 -62.32 9.47 18.24
C LYS A 231 -63.01 9.49 19.60
N ALA A 232 -62.28 9.18 20.68
CA ALA A 232 -62.87 9.12 22.01
C ALA A 232 -63.21 10.51 22.58
N THR A 233 -62.44 11.54 22.20
CA THR A 233 -62.53 12.88 22.78
C THR A 233 -63.19 13.88 21.84
N GLU A 234 -62.52 14.22 20.73
CA GLU A 234 -63.00 15.28 19.83
C GLU A 234 -64.27 14.91 19.08
N VAL A 235 -64.39 13.66 18.58
CA VAL A 235 -65.60 13.25 17.83
C VAL A 235 -66.84 13.29 18.74
N LYS A 236 -66.69 12.88 20.00
CA LYS A 236 -67.78 12.91 20.97
C LYS A 236 -68.18 14.34 21.32
N GLU A 237 -67.21 15.22 21.55
CA GLU A 237 -67.47 16.64 21.80
C GLU A 237 -68.17 17.32 20.61
N LEU A 238 -67.78 16.97 19.37
CA LEU A 238 -68.43 17.45 18.14
C LEU A 238 -69.86 16.93 18.01
N GLU A 239 -70.11 15.66 18.35
CA GLU A 239 -71.44 15.05 18.35
C GLU A 239 -72.37 15.73 19.37
N ASP A 240 -71.88 15.94 20.59
CA ASP A 240 -72.63 16.62 21.66
C ASP A 240 -72.98 18.07 21.23
N LYS A 241 -71.99 18.83 20.73
CA LYS A 241 -72.22 20.20 20.20
C LYS A 241 -73.21 20.24 19.04
N ALA A 242 -73.15 19.27 18.13
CA ALA A 242 -74.07 19.20 17.00
C ALA A 242 -75.52 18.90 17.47
N SER A 243 -75.67 18.03 18.46
CA SER A 243 -76.96 17.73 19.11
C SER A 243 -77.55 18.97 19.79
N ASP A 244 -76.73 19.74 20.50
CA ASP A 244 -77.15 20.99 21.15
C ASP A 244 -77.62 22.03 20.14
N ILE A 245 -76.90 22.20 19.02
CA ILE A 245 -77.28 23.11 17.94
C ILE A 245 -78.60 22.65 17.30
N ALA A 246 -78.75 21.36 17.00
CA ALA A 246 -79.97 20.83 16.41
C ALA A 246 -81.18 21.02 17.35
N SER A 247 -81.00 20.74 18.64
CA SER A 247 -82.03 20.93 19.66
C SER A 247 -82.40 22.40 19.80
N SER A 248 -81.42 23.29 19.90
CA SER A 248 -81.63 24.75 19.96
C SER A 248 -82.37 25.27 18.72
N THR A 249 -82.03 24.75 17.53
CA THR A 249 -82.70 25.13 16.28
C THR A 249 -84.17 24.71 16.27
N ILE A 250 -84.48 23.50 16.74
CA ILE A 250 -85.87 23.03 16.86
C ILE A 250 -86.64 23.90 17.85
N ILE A 251 -86.05 24.19 19.02
CA ILE A 251 -86.65 25.05 20.04
C ILE A 251 -86.91 26.45 19.48
N PHE A 252 -85.95 27.03 18.76
CA PHE A 252 -86.08 28.34 18.12
C PHE A 252 -87.23 28.37 17.10
N ASN A 253 -87.34 27.35 16.25
CA ASN A 253 -88.42 27.25 15.28
C ASN A 253 -89.80 27.18 15.97
N ILE A 254 -89.93 26.38 17.03
CA ILE A 254 -91.17 26.32 17.84
C ILE A 254 -91.46 27.68 18.46
N PHE A 255 -90.45 28.37 19.00
CA PHE A 255 -90.61 29.71 19.58
C PHE A 255 -91.14 30.73 18.56
N CYS A 256 -90.64 30.70 17.32
CA CYS A 256 -91.09 31.59 16.25
C CYS A 256 -92.50 31.27 15.73
N GLU A 257 -92.83 29.98 15.59
CA GLU A 257 -94.12 29.54 15.00
C GLU A 257 -95.25 29.46 16.05
N HIS A 258 -94.92 29.25 17.32
CA HIS A 258 -95.86 29.02 18.41
C HIS A 258 -95.50 29.86 19.66
N PRO A 259 -95.73 31.18 19.64
CA PRO A 259 -95.29 32.09 20.70
C PRO A 259 -95.96 31.83 22.07
N ASP A 260 -97.12 31.18 22.09
CA ASP A 260 -97.89 30.84 23.31
C ASP A 260 -97.55 29.45 23.87
N PHE A 261 -96.57 28.74 23.29
CA PHE A 261 -96.14 27.42 23.76
C PHE A 261 -95.50 27.52 25.15
N ASP A 262 -95.88 26.63 26.08
CA ASP A 262 -95.29 26.56 27.42
C ASP A 262 -93.99 25.77 27.42
N PHE A 263 -92.85 26.47 27.31
CA PHE A 263 -91.52 25.86 27.31
C PHE A 263 -91.11 25.27 28.67
N SER A 264 -91.83 25.56 29.77
CA SER A 264 -91.52 25.03 31.11
C SER A 264 -91.59 23.50 31.15
N ILE A 265 -92.35 22.88 30.25
CA ILE A 265 -92.45 21.41 30.14
C ILE A 265 -91.14 20.76 29.64
N LEU A 266 -90.27 21.53 28.97
CA LEU A 266 -89.00 21.05 28.43
C LEU A 266 -87.83 21.21 29.41
N GLY A 267 -88.06 21.85 30.56
CA GLY A 267 -87.07 22.03 31.62
C GLY A 267 -86.55 23.48 31.75
N GLU A 268 -85.94 23.78 32.90
CA GLU A 268 -85.45 25.11 33.27
C GLU A 268 -84.44 25.68 32.28
N ASP A 269 -83.49 24.86 31.82
CA ASP A 269 -82.43 25.29 30.89
C ASP A 269 -82.99 25.80 29.55
N VAL A 270 -84.05 25.17 29.04
CA VAL A 270 -84.74 25.61 27.81
C VAL A 270 -85.50 26.91 28.05
N VAL A 271 -86.09 27.07 29.24
CA VAL A 271 -86.78 28.31 29.63
C VAL A 271 -85.79 29.48 29.71
N GLU A 272 -84.62 29.29 30.32
CA GLU A 272 -83.56 30.30 30.38
C GLU A 272 -83.07 30.68 28.99
N LEU A 273 -82.85 29.69 28.11
CA LEU A 273 -82.48 29.91 26.70
C LEU A 273 -83.54 30.74 25.95
N VAL A 274 -84.83 30.40 26.05
CA VAL A 274 -85.92 31.12 25.39
C VAL A 274 -86.08 32.54 25.96
N GLN A 275 -85.89 32.72 27.27
CA GLN A 275 -85.90 34.05 27.90
C GLN A 275 -84.76 34.93 27.36
N SER A 276 -83.56 34.38 27.18
CA SER A 276 -82.43 35.13 26.60
C SER A 276 -82.77 35.69 25.20
N TRP A 277 -83.48 34.92 24.36
CA TRP A 277 -83.93 35.39 23.05
C TRP A 277 -85.01 36.46 23.12
N LYS A 278 -85.92 36.39 24.09
CA LYS A 278 -86.94 37.44 24.35
C LYS A 278 -86.30 38.76 24.81
N GLU A 279 -85.27 38.68 25.64
CA GLU A 279 -84.53 39.86 26.10
C GLU A 279 -83.76 40.55 24.96
N ASP A 280 -83.20 39.78 24.03
CA ASP A 280 -82.53 40.34 22.85
C ASP A 280 -83.49 40.99 21.85
N THR A 281 -84.68 40.41 21.64
CA THR A 281 -85.70 41.00 20.76
C THR A 281 -86.31 42.29 21.33
N THR A 282 -86.35 42.42 22.66
CA THR A 282 -86.85 43.64 23.32
C THR A 282 -85.80 44.76 23.41
N LYS A 283 -84.51 44.44 23.28
CA LYS A 283 -83.41 45.43 23.18
C LYS A 283 -83.13 45.93 21.77
N ALA A 284 -83.42 45.15 20.72
CA ALA A 284 -83.21 45.55 19.33
C ALA A 284 -84.28 46.56 18.79
N GLY A 285 -85.25 46.94 19.63
CA GLY A 285 -86.31 47.89 19.28
C GLY A 285 -85.93 49.38 19.32
N ASP A 286 -84.69 49.73 19.69
CA ASP A 286 -84.28 51.14 19.87
C ASP A 286 -82.97 51.55 19.15
N ASP A 287 -82.54 50.82 18.11
CA ASP A 287 -81.52 51.36 17.20
C ASP A 287 -81.83 50.98 15.75
N GLY A 288 -82.48 51.90 15.06
CA GLY A 288 -82.82 51.80 13.65
C GLY A 288 -81.59 51.84 12.76
N ALA A 289 -81.07 50.67 12.37
CA ALA A 289 -80.25 50.52 11.17
C ALA A 289 -80.36 49.08 10.61
N SER A 290 -80.87 48.96 9.40
CA SER A 290 -81.11 47.70 8.68
C SER A 290 -79.81 46.92 8.40
N PRO A 291 -79.78 45.57 8.56
CA PRO A 291 -78.72 44.76 7.99
C PRO A 291 -79.13 44.27 6.59
N SER A 292 -78.36 44.70 5.61
CA SER A 292 -78.36 44.17 4.25
C SER A 292 -77.96 42.68 4.28
N LYS A 293 -78.81 41.84 3.70
CA LYS A 293 -78.45 40.51 3.20
C LYS A 293 -77.24 40.62 2.27
N LEU A 294 -76.23 39.77 2.45
CA LEU A 294 -75.50 39.14 1.33
C LEU A 294 -74.62 38.00 1.86
N TYR A 295 -75.15 36.78 1.72
CA TYR A 295 -74.34 35.60 1.50
C TYR A 295 -73.88 35.61 0.04
N SER A 296 -72.57 35.56 -0.19
CA SER A 296 -71.93 34.80 -1.27
C SER A 296 -70.49 34.51 -0.91
#